data_AF-A0A8T4SYX4-F1
#
_entry.id   AF-A0A8T4SYX4-F1
#
_cell.length_a   1.000
_cell.length_b   1.000
_cell.length_c   1.000
_cell.angle_alpha   90.00
_cell.angle_beta   90.00
_cell.angle_gamma   90.00
#
_symmetry.space_group_name_H-M   'P 1'
#
loop_
_entity.id
_entity.type
_entity.pdbx_description
1 polymer ?
#
loop_
_entity_poly.entity_id
_entity_poly.type
_entity_poly.pdbx_seq_one_letter_code
_entity_poly.pdbx_strand_id
1 'polypeptide(L)'
;MAYELEKELRNTVKEAYKRGFIEEEIRYELRKKGLSLNLINKILTEVKPKITIKTIFFILAIILIILGLIIAITFIKPGVKACTSSECFIKKANSCEEATFSQELKGTIFDFRSHKECTITKRVILVSAQEPEEIRNRLEGTSMTCYHQKNQFNPDLVNTLSKGIQDCRGDLKSVIEILIASL
;
A
#
# COMPACT_ATOMS: atom_id res chain seq x y z
N MET A 1 58.84 -9.07 5.69
CA MET A 1 58.20 -7.88 5.08
C MET A 1 56.84 -8.20 4.45
N ALA A 2 56.72 -9.25 3.63
CA ALA A 2 55.45 -9.60 2.95
C ALA A 2 54.25 -9.84 3.88
N TYR A 3 54.47 -10.42 5.06
CA TYR A 3 53.41 -10.70 6.04
C TYR A 3 52.75 -9.45 6.62
N GLU A 4 53.55 -8.43 6.99
CA GLU A 4 53.02 -7.17 7.55
C GLU A 4 52.17 -6.41 6.53
N LEU A 5 52.61 -6.39 5.27
CA LEU A 5 51.88 -5.77 4.17
C LEU A 5 50.51 -6.43 3.95
N GLU A 6 50.45 -7.77 3.96
CA GLU A 6 49.18 -8.50 3.79
C GLU A 6 48.20 -8.22 4.94
N LYS A 7 48.71 -8.12 6.18
CA LYS A 7 47.90 -7.78 7.36
C LYS A 7 47.34 -6.36 7.29
N GLU A 8 48.16 -5.38 6.90
CA GLU A 8 47.73 -3.99 6.72
C GLU A 8 46.64 -3.86 5.64
N LEU A 9 46.81 -4.58 4.53
CA LEU A 9 45.84 -4.64 3.45
C LEU A 9 44.49 -5.23 3.89
N ARG A 10 44.51 -6.34 4.63
CA ARG A 10 43.29 -6.95 5.17
C ARG A 10 42.53 -5.98 6.07
N ASN A 11 43.25 -5.27 6.94
CA ASN A 11 42.64 -4.27 7.82
C ASN A 11 42.05 -3.11 7.02
N THR A 12 42.76 -2.63 6.00
CA THR A 12 42.28 -1.57 5.10
C THR A 12 40.99 -1.98 4.40
N VAL A 13 40.92 -3.20 3.86
CA VAL A 13 39.71 -3.73 3.19
C VAL A 13 38.56 -3.91 4.18
N LYS A 14 38.83 -4.39 5.40
CA LYS A 14 37.81 -4.51 6.47
C LYS A 14 37.20 -3.15 6.81
N GLU A 15 38.04 -2.13 6.99
CA GLU A 15 37.58 -0.78 7.31
C GLU A 15 36.81 -0.15 6.13
N ALA A 16 37.19 -0.44 4.88
CA ALA A 16 36.42 -0.02 3.72
C ALA A 16 35.01 -0.62 3.70
N TYR A 17 34.87 -1.93 3.94
CA TYR A 17 33.53 -2.54 4.04
C TYR A 17 32.69 -1.96 5.19
N LYS A 18 33.29 -1.67 6.36
CA LYS A 18 32.59 -1.03 7.48
C LYS A 18 32.09 0.38 7.15
N ARG A 19 32.80 1.09 6.28
CA ARG A 19 32.41 2.43 5.78
C ARG A 19 31.39 2.38 4.64
N GLY A 20 31.00 1.19 4.17
CA GLY A 20 29.99 1.01 3.14
C GLY A 20 30.50 1.04 1.69
N PHE A 21 31.82 0.96 1.47
CA PHE A 21 32.37 0.86 0.12
C PHE A 21 31.97 -0.48 -0.53
N ILE A 22 31.63 -0.44 -1.81
CA ILE A 22 31.33 -1.64 -2.60
C ILE A 22 32.62 -2.34 -3.07
N GLU A 23 32.55 -3.63 -3.38
CA GLU A 23 33.72 -4.45 -3.71
C GLU A 23 34.53 -3.88 -4.89
N GLU A 24 33.83 -3.32 -5.88
CA GLU A 24 34.39 -2.71 -7.09
C GLU A 24 35.24 -1.47 -6.79
N GLU A 25 34.80 -0.60 -5.87
CA GLU A 25 35.54 0.59 -5.46
C GLU A 25 36.82 0.21 -4.72
N ILE A 26 36.73 -0.77 -3.81
CA ILE A 26 37.89 -1.31 -3.10
C ILE A 26 38.88 -1.90 -4.10
N ARG A 27 38.39 -2.68 -5.07
CA ARG A 27 39.22 -3.30 -6.12
C ARG A 27 39.92 -2.22 -6.97
N TYR A 28 39.25 -1.14 -7.30
CA TYR A 28 39.81 -0.01 -8.03
C TYR A 28 40.95 0.67 -7.24
N GLU A 29 40.73 1.01 -5.97
CA GLU A 29 41.73 1.66 -5.13
C GLU A 29 42.96 0.77 -4.89
N LEU A 30 42.77 -0.54 -4.71
CA LEU A 30 43.90 -1.46 -4.57
C LEU A 30 44.70 -1.62 -5.87
N ARG A 31 44.04 -1.62 -7.03
CA ARG A 31 44.73 -1.62 -8.34
C ARG A 31 45.56 -0.36 -8.54
N LYS A 32 45.04 0.81 -8.15
CA LYS A 32 45.74 2.10 -8.23
C LYS A 32 47.04 2.09 -7.42
N LYS A 33 47.10 1.29 -6.35
CA LYS A 33 48.30 1.07 -5.53
C LYS A 33 49.29 0.03 -6.11
N GLY A 34 49.05 -0.46 -7.33
CA GLY A 34 49.94 -1.39 -8.03
C GLY A 34 49.83 -2.85 -7.58
N LEU A 35 48.74 -3.21 -6.88
CA LEU A 35 48.55 -4.58 -6.39
C LEU A 35 48.07 -5.51 -7.51
N SER A 36 48.57 -6.76 -7.50
CA SER A 36 48.18 -7.77 -8.48
C SER A 36 46.74 -8.23 -8.27
N LEU A 37 46.06 -8.57 -9.37
CA LEU A 37 44.68 -9.06 -9.35
C LEU A 37 44.47 -10.29 -8.47
N ASN A 38 45.44 -11.21 -8.48
CA ASN A 38 45.38 -12.44 -7.69
C ASN A 38 45.40 -12.13 -6.19
N LEU A 39 46.25 -11.20 -5.75
CA LEU A 39 46.32 -10.78 -4.35
C LEU A 39 45.03 -10.05 -3.93
N ILE A 40 44.51 -9.16 -4.78
CA ILE A 40 43.25 -8.45 -4.52
C ILE A 40 42.10 -9.45 -4.35
N ASN A 41 41.95 -10.39 -5.27
CA ASN A 41 40.87 -11.41 -5.20
C ASN A 41 41.00 -12.28 -3.95
N LYS A 42 42.23 -12.70 -3.58
CA LYS A 42 42.48 -13.46 -2.35
C LYS A 42 42.03 -12.68 -1.11
N ILE A 43 42.41 -11.41 -1.00
CA ILE A 43 42.09 -10.59 0.18
C ILE A 43 40.59 -10.28 0.23
N LEU A 44 39.96 -9.92 -0.90
CA LEU A 44 38.53 -9.63 -0.96
C LEU A 44 37.70 -10.85 -0.57
N THR A 45 38.05 -12.05 -1.06
CA THR A 45 37.31 -13.28 -0.73
C THR A 45 37.42 -13.66 0.75
N GLU A 46 38.58 -13.49 1.37
CA GLU A 46 38.79 -13.79 2.79
C GLU A 46 38.17 -12.75 3.73
N VAL A 47 38.09 -11.49 3.29
CA VAL A 47 37.58 -10.37 4.10
C VAL A 47 36.09 -10.14 3.90
N LYS A 48 35.49 -10.68 2.83
CA LYS A 48 34.08 -10.48 2.49
C LYS A 48 33.18 -10.75 3.70
N PRO A 49 32.35 -9.77 4.11
CA PRO A 49 31.45 -9.98 5.23
C PRO A 49 30.52 -11.16 4.92
N LYS A 50 30.48 -12.15 5.82
CA LYS A 50 29.53 -13.24 5.74
C LYS A 50 28.16 -12.69 6.10
N ILE A 51 27.42 -12.21 5.10
CA ILE A 51 26.02 -11.86 5.26
C ILE A 51 25.28 -13.16 5.56
N THR A 52 24.83 -13.31 6.81
CA THR A 52 24.05 -14.49 7.20
C THR A 52 22.62 -14.33 6.69
N ILE A 53 21.96 -15.44 6.38
CA ILE A 53 20.55 -15.47 5.98
C ILE A 53 19.66 -14.73 6.99
N LYS A 54 19.99 -14.79 8.30
CA LYS A 54 19.28 -14.06 9.36
C LYS A 54 19.32 -12.54 9.18
N THR A 55 20.45 -11.99 8.73
CA THR A 55 20.62 -10.57 8.46
C THR A 55 19.76 -10.11 7.28
N ILE A 56 19.64 -10.96 6.24
CA ILE A 56 18.79 -10.69 5.08
C ILE A 56 17.31 -10.64 5.50
N PHE A 57 16.84 -11.63 6.26
CA PHE A 57 15.45 -11.64 6.75
C PHE A 57 15.14 -10.44 7.64
N PHE A 58 16.08 -10.00 8.47
CA PHE A 58 15.91 -8.82 9.32
C PHE A 58 15.77 -7.54 8.49
N ILE A 59 16.61 -7.35 7.46
CA ILE A 59 16.50 -6.21 6.54
C ILE A 59 15.16 -6.23 5.80
N LEU A 60 14.74 -7.41 5.31
CA LEU A 60 13.47 -7.57 4.62
C LEU A 60 12.27 -7.23 5.53
N ALA A 61 12.29 -7.68 6.79
CA ALA A 61 11.25 -7.37 7.75
C ALA A 61 11.14 -5.86 8.03
N ILE A 62 12.27 -5.16 8.15
CA ILE A 62 12.30 -3.70 8.32
C ILE A 62 11.69 -3.00 7.08
N ILE A 63 12.04 -3.43 5.88
CA ILE A 63 11.49 -2.86 4.64
C ILE A 63 9.96 -3.03 4.60
N LEU A 64 9.45 -4.20 4.98
CA LEU A 64 8.00 -4.46 5.04
C LEU A 64 7.28 -3.59 6.07
N ILE A 65 7.89 -3.37 7.25
CA ILE A 65 7.34 -2.48 8.27
C ILE A 65 7.28 -1.03 7.78
N ILE A 66 8.35 -0.54 7.14
CA ILE A 66 8.40 0.82 6.59
C ILE A 66 7.35 0.98 5.49
N LEU A 67 7.19 -0.01 4.60
CA LEU A 67 6.14 0.00 3.58
C LEU A 67 4.76 0.07 4.22
N GLY A 68 4.50 -0.76 5.25
CA GLY A 68 3.24 -0.75 5.99
C GLY A 68 2.92 0.60 6.63
N LEU A 69 3.93 1.27 7.20
CA LEU A 69 3.79 2.61 7.78
C LEU A 69 3.49 3.68 6.72
N ILE A 70 4.19 3.65 5.58
CA ILE A 70 3.93 4.59 4.47
C ILE A 70 2.49 4.44 3.98
N ILE A 71 2.04 3.19 3.79
CA ILE A 71 0.65 2.89 3.43
C ILE A 71 -0.30 3.47 4.48
N ALA A 72 -0.09 3.19 5.77
CA ALA A 72 -0.94 3.72 6.85
C ALA A 72 -1.02 5.25 6.86
N ILE A 73 0.10 5.96 6.67
CA ILE A 73 0.15 7.43 6.65
C ILE A 73 -0.65 8.00 5.47
N THR A 74 -0.58 7.37 4.28
CA THR A 74 -1.35 7.85 3.11
C THR A 74 -2.87 7.75 3.27
N PHE A 75 -3.37 6.89 4.17
CA PHE A 75 -4.80 6.76 4.44
C PHE A 75 -5.33 7.76 5.48
N ILE A 76 -4.46 8.35 6.31
CA ILE A 76 -4.85 9.34 7.32
C ILE A 76 -4.71 10.74 6.71
N LYS A 77 -5.68 11.16 5.88
CA LYS A 77 -5.80 12.58 5.51
C LYS A 77 -6.38 13.36 6.71
N PRO A 78 -5.60 14.22 7.39
CA PRO A 78 -6.14 15.03 8.48
C PRO A 78 -7.20 15.99 7.93
N GLY A 79 -8.46 15.80 8.31
CA GLY A 79 -9.56 16.70 7.95
C GLY A 79 -10.86 16.01 7.54
N VAL A 80 -10.85 14.73 7.17
CA VAL A 80 -12.10 14.03 6.84
C VAL A 80 -12.79 13.59 8.13
N LYS A 81 -13.98 14.14 8.40
CA LYS A 81 -14.75 13.81 9.60
C LYS A 81 -15.45 12.47 9.38
N ALA A 82 -15.18 11.50 10.25
CA ALA A 82 -15.94 10.25 10.28
C ALA A 82 -17.35 10.52 10.86
N CYS A 83 -18.38 10.06 10.15
CA CYS A 83 -19.75 10.04 10.61
C CYS A 83 -20.05 8.69 11.29
N THR A 84 -20.79 8.72 12.39
CA THR A 84 -21.23 7.53 13.14
C THR A 84 -22.63 7.07 12.75
N SER A 85 -23.35 7.83 11.93
CA SER A 85 -24.71 7.51 11.48
C SER A 85 -24.94 7.89 10.02
N SER A 86 -25.93 7.25 9.39
CA SER A 86 -26.30 7.52 8.00
C SER A 86 -26.77 8.97 7.80
N GLU A 87 -27.50 9.52 8.78
CA GLU A 87 -28.03 10.88 8.76
C GLU A 87 -26.92 11.93 8.78
N CYS A 88 -25.86 11.68 9.59
CA CYS A 88 -24.66 12.51 9.58
C CYS A 88 -24.04 12.54 8.19
N PHE A 89 -23.86 11.37 7.57
CA PHE A 89 -23.23 11.25 6.27
C PHE A 89 -24.09 11.91 5.17
N ILE A 90 -25.39 11.63 5.15
CA ILE A 90 -26.36 12.22 4.21
C ILE A 90 -26.36 13.75 4.33
N LYS A 91 -26.28 14.31 5.55
CA LYS A 91 -26.19 15.76 5.76
C LYS A 91 -24.90 16.34 5.19
N LYS A 92 -23.76 15.67 5.41
CA LYS A 92 -22.45 16.09 4.87
C LYS A 92 -22.40 15.99 3.35
N ALA A 93 -22.89 14.89 2.79
CA ALA A 93 -23.03 14.68 1.36
C ALA A 93 -23.91 15.77 0.71
N ASN A 94 -25.08 16.07 1.28
CA ASN A 94 -25.95 17.14 0.77
C ASN A 94 -25.23 18.50 0.71
N SER A 95 -24.35 18.80 1.67
CA SER A 95 -23.54 20.02 1.69
C SER A 95 -22.26 19.94 0.84
N CYS A 96 -21.99 18.80 0.19
CA CYS A 96 -20.74 18.49 -0.51
C CYS A 96 -19.50 18.67 0.39
N GLU A 97 -19.62 18.25 1.65
CA GLU A 97 -18.52 18.24 2.61
C GLU A 97 -17.83 16.86 2.63
N GLU A 98 -16.53 16.85 2.90
CA GLU A 98 -15.79 15.59 3.04
C GLU A 98 -16.21 14.86 4.32
N ALA A 99 -16.64 13.61 4.18
CA ALA A 99 -16.98 12.74 5.28
C ALA A 99 -16.76 11.28 4.89
N THR A 100 -16.52 10.43 5.89
CA THR A 100 -16.55 8.96 5.72
C THR A 100 -17.63 8.36 6.58
N PHE A 101 -18.18 7.23 6.14
CA PHE A 101 -19.19 6.48 6.87
C PHE A 101 -19.10 5.01 6.45
N SER A 102 -19.23 4.10 7.40
CA SER A 102 -19.23 2.66 7.14
C SER A 102 -20.50 2.07 7.73
N GLN A 103 -21.15 1.19 6.99
CA GLN A 103 -22.33 0.48 7.47
C GLN A 103 -22.48 -0.89 6.80
N GLU A 104 -23.16 -1.78 7.51
CA GLU A 104 -23.55 -3.09 7.00
C GLU A 104 -24.96 -3.03 6.42
N LEU A 105 -25.13 -3.52 5.20
CA LEU A 105 -26.42 -3.72 4.54
C LEU A 105 -26.55 -5.18 4.15
N LYS A 106 -27.51 -5.89 4.76
CA LYS A 106 -27.80 -7.30 4.46
C LYS A 106 -26.54 -8.19 4.43
N GLY A 107 -25.67 -8.08 5.43
CA GLY A 107 -24.44 -8.87 5.50
C GLY A 107 -23.27 -8.35 4.66
N THR A 108 -23.41 -7.23 3.93
CA THR A 108 -22.32 -6.62 3.17
C THR A 108 -21.89 -5.30 3.81
N ILE A 109 -20.60 -5.15 4.11
CA ILE A 109 -20.02 -3.92 4.66
C ILE A 109 -19.63 -2.98 3.53
N PHE A 110 -20.18 -1.77 3.58
CA PHE A 110 -19.90 -0.70 2.63
C PHE A 110 -19.17 0.45 3.32
N ASP A 111 -18.13 0.94 2.65
CA ASP A 111 -17.50 2.21 2.98
C ASP A 111 -17.96 3.29 2.00
N PHE A 112 -18.41 4.40 2.57
CA PHE A 112 -18.84 5.59 1.87
C PHE A 112 -17.88 6.73 2.14
N ARG A 113 -17.60 7.50 1.09
CA ARG A 113 -16.80 8.72 1.19
C ARG A 113 -17.44 9.83 0.35
N SER A 114 -17.81 10.92 1.01
CA SER A 114 -18.22 12.16 0.35
C SER A 114 -17.00 13.03 0.10
N HIS A 115 -16.99 13.74 -1.03
CA HIS A 115 -15.91 14.65 -1.45
C HIS A 115 -16.45 16.05 -1.76
N LYS A 116 -15.55 17.04 -1.85
CA LYS A 116 -15.92 18.46 -2.06
C LYS A 116 -16.62 18.74 -3.40
N GLU A 117 -16.40 17.90 -4.40
CA GLU A 117 -16.94 18.05 -5.76
C GLU A 117 -18.37 17.48 -5.91
N CYS A 118 -19.10 17.32 -4.79
CA CYS A 118 -20.41 16.65 -4.77
C CYS A 118 -20.35 15.25 -5.40
N THR A 119 -19.27 14.54 -5.12
CA THR A 119 -19.08 13.15 -5.51
C THR A 119 -19.04 12.26 -4.28
N ILE A 120 -19.57 11.05 -4.44
CA ILE A 120 -19.52 10.03 -3.41
C ILE A 120 -18.90 8.78 -3.97
N THR A 121 -17.92 8.23 -3.25
CA THR A 121 -17.40 6.89 -3.50
C THR A 121 -18.09 5.91 -2.55
N LYS A 122 -18.66 4.84 -3.11
CA LYS A 122 -19.18 3.67 -2.38
C LYS A 122 -18.32 2.47 -2.72
N ARG A 123 -17.76 1.80 -1.72
CA ARG A 123 -16.88 0.64 -1.87
C ARG A 123 -17.40 -0.54 -1.05
N VAL A 124 -17.33 -1.74 -1.61
CA VAL A 124 -17.57 -2.98 -0.86
C VAL A 124 -16.29 -3.36 -0.14
N ILE A 125 -16.35 -3.48 1.18
CA ILE A 125 -15.21 -3.91 2.00
C ILE A 125 -15.25 -5.40 2.25
N LEU A 126 -16.43 -5.92 2.60
CA LEU A 126 -16.63 -7.32 2.94
C LEU A 126 -18.03 -7.76 2.54
N VAL A 127 -18.14 -8.95 1.97
CA VAL A 127 -19.44 -9.59 1.69
C VAL A 127 -19.60 -10.77 2.62
N SER A 128 -20.82 -10.98 3.11
CA SER A 128 -21.17 -12.07 4.02
C SER A 128 -20.77 -13.43 3.42
N ALA A 129 -20.26 -14.32 4.27
CA ALA A 129 -19.88 -15.69 3.88
C ALA A 129 -21.09 -16.57 3.49
N GLN A 130 -22.31 -16.11 3.72
CA GLN A 130 -23.54 -16.79 3.28
C GLN A 130 -23.82 -16.56 1.78
N GLU A 131 -23.22 -15.54 1.17
CA GLU A 131 -23.31 -15.32 -0.27
C GLU A 131 -22.43 -16.32 -1.03
N PRO A 132 -22.84 -16.77 -2.23
CA PRO A 132 -22.02 -17.65 -3.06
C PRO A 132 -20.63 -17.05 -3.33
N GLU A 133 -19.61 -17.90 -3.38
CA GLU A 133 -18.21 -17.47 -3.59
C GLU A 133 -18.05 -16.60 -4.84
N GLU A 134 -18.76 -16.94 -5.92
CA GLU A 134 -18.76 -16.14 -7.15
C GLU A 134 -19.25 -14.70 -6.93
N ILE A 135 -20.31 -14.52 -6.12
CA ILE A 135 -20.88 -13.20 -5.81
C ILE A 135 -19.90 -12.40 -4.97
N ARG A 136 -19.30 -13.02 -3.95
CA ARG A 136 -18.28 -12.40 -3.11
C ARG A 136 -17.10 -11.92 -3.93
N ASN A 137 -16.53 -12.79 -4.77
CA ASN A 137 -15.38 -12.47 -5.60
C ASN A 137 -15.67 -11.36 -6.62
N ARG A 138 -16.92 -11.24 -7.09
CA ARG A 138 -17.33 -10.16 -8.00
C ARG A 138 -17.56 -8.83 -7.28
N LEU A 139 -17.95 -8.83 -6.02
CA LEU A 139 -18.32 -7.62 -5.27
C LEU A 139 -17.19 -7.07 -4.40
N GLU A 140 -16.46 -7.92 -3.68
CA GLU A 140 -15.44 -7.49 -2.71
C GLU A 140 -14.35 -6.62 -3.35
N GLY A 141 -14.04 -5.49 -2.72
CA GLY A 141 -13.04 -4.53 -3.21
C GLY A 141 -13.52 -3.65 -4.37
N THR A 142 -14.66 -3.95 -5.01
CA THR A 142 -15.20 -3.09 -6.07
C THR A 142 -15.73 -1.77 -5.50
N SER A 143 -15.77 -0.75 -6.36
CA SER A 143 -16.29 0.55 -5.97
C SER A 143 -17.01 1.25 -7.12
N MET A 144 -17.84 2.21 -6.78
CA MET A 144 -18.41 3.16 -7.72
C MET A 144 -18.33 4.58 -7.18
N THR A 145 -18.32 5.54 -8.09
CA THR A 145 -18.39 6.96 -7.81
C THR A 145 -19.69 7.52 -8.38
N CYS A 146 -20.44 8.23 -7.57
CA CYS A 146 -21.73 8.82 -7.89
C CYS A 146 -21.61 10.34 -7.86
N TYR A 147 -22.11 11.00 -8.90
CA TYR A 147 -22.21 12.46 -8.95
C TYR A 147 -23.58 12.88 -8.45
N HIS A 148 -23.65 13.98 -7.71
CA HIS A 148 -24.91 14.61 -7.34
C HIS A 148 -24.76 16.13 -7.32
N GLN A 149 -25.88 16.84 -7.25
CA GLN A 149 -25.87 18.29 -7.02
C GLN A 149 -25.99 18.60 -5.52
N LYS A 150 -25.51 19.78 -5.11
CA LYS A 150 -25.66 20.26 -3.73
C LYS A 150 -27.14 20.32 -3.36
N ASN A 151 -27.49 19.85 -2.15
CA ASN A 151 -28.85 19.71 -1.62
C ASN A 151 -29.78 18.77 -2.41
N GLN A 152 -29.25 17.99 -3.36
CA GLN A 152 -30.00 17.00 -4.13
C GLN A 152 -29.41 15.60 -3.96
N PHE A 153 -28.76 15.33 -2.83
CA PHE A 153 -28.20 14.02 -2.58
C PHE A 153 -29.34 13.00 -2.37
N ASN A 154 -29.32 11.90 -3.12
CA ASN A 154 -30.29 10.83 -2.98
C ASN A 154 -29.91 9.90 -1.81
N PRO A 155 -30.68 9.87 -0.69
CA PRO A 155 -30.35 9.04 0.47
C PRO A 155 -30.42 7.53 0.19
N ASP A 156 -31.14 7.12 -0.86
CA ASP A 156 -31.22 5.70 -1.25
C ASP A 156 -29.85 5.12 -1.65
N LEU A 157 -28.91 5.95 -2.10
CA LEU A 157 -27.53 5.54 -2.41
C LEU A 157 -26.81 4.96 -1.18
N VAL A 158 -27.11 5.50 0.00
CA VAL A 158 -26.58 5.03 1.27
C VAL A 158 -27.43 3.86 1.76
N ASN A 159 -28.74 4.00 1.78
CA ASN A 159 -29.62 3.06 2.50
C ASN A 159 -29.92 1.78 1.73
N THR A 160 -29.56 1.69 0.45
CA THR A 160 -29.85 0.55 -0.40
C THR A 160 -28.65 0.11 -1.21
N LEU A 161 -28.71 -1.10 -1.76
CA LEU A 161 -27.67 -1.60 -2.67
C LEU A 161 -27.79 -0.92 -4.05
N SER A 162 -28.99 -0.91 -4.61
CA SER A 162 -29.23 -0.68 -6.05
C SER A 162 -29.99 0.60 -6.39
N LYS A 163 -30.70 1.24 -5.46
CA LYS A 163 -31.46 2.45 -5.78
C LYS A 163 -30.54 3.67 -5.80
N GLY A 164 -30.86 4.61 -6.68
CA GLY A 164 -30.12 5.86 -6.82
C GLY A 164 -28.79 5.75 -7.57
N ILE A 165 -28.45 4.57 -8.13
CA ILE A 165 -27.15 4.35 -8.79
C ILE A 165 -27.08 4.82 -10.25
N GLN A 166 -28.14 5.45 -10.77
CA GLN A 166 -28.28 5.80 -12.18
C GLN A 166 -27.11 6.68 -12.66
N ASP A 167 -26.72 7.66 -11.84
CA ASP A 167 -25.65 8.62 -12.14
C ASP A 167 -24.27 8.18 -11.61
N CYS A 168 -24.14 6.92 -11.19
CA CYS A 168 -22.88 6.35 -10.74
C CYS A 168 -22.07 5.76 -11.90
N ARG A 169 -20.76 5.59 -11.68
CA ARG A 169 -19.81 4.92 -12.58
C ARG A 169 -18.83 4.07 -11.77
N GLY A 170 -18.39 2.96 -12.33
CA GLY A 170 -17.40 2.06 -11.73
C GLY A 170 -17.86 0.61 -11.69
N ASP A 171 -16.94 -0.28 -11.30
CA ASP A 171 -17.14 -1.73 -11.35
C ASP A 171 -18.32 -2.18 -10.50
N LEU A 172 -18.50 -1.58 -9.31
CA LEU A 172 -19.60 -1.94 -8.41
C LEU A 172 -20.97 -1.69 -9.06
N LYS A 173 -21.14 -0.61 -9.84
CA LYS A 173 -22.40 -0.36 -10.55
C LYS A 173 -22.67 -1.47 -11.57
N SER A 174 -21.67 -1.79 -12.38
CA SER A 174 -21.78 -2.81 -13.43
C SER A 174 -22.15 -4.18 -12.85
N VAL A 175 -21.51 -4.56 -11.74
CA VAL A 175 -21.82 -5.81 -11.04
C VAL A 175 -23.25 -5.79 -10.49
N ILE A 176 -23.68 -4.71 -9.84
CA ILE A 176 -25.05 -4.60 -9.32
C ILE A 176 -26.09 -4.69 -10.45
N GLU A 177 -25.87 -4.04 -11.59
CA GLU A 177 -26.77 -4.09 -12.75
C GLU A 177 -26.90 -5.51 -13.30
N ILE A 178 -25.80 -6.26 -13.39
CA ILE A 178 -25.80 -7.66 -13.81
C ILE A 178 -26.60 -8.52 -12.82
N LEU A 179 -26.40 -8.32 -11.51
CA LEU A 179 -27.10 -9.09 -10.48
C LEU A 179 -28.61 -8.83 -10.50
N ILE A 180 -29.03 -7.59 -10.69
CA ILE A 180 -30.45 -7.25 -10.80
C ILE A 180 -31.06 -7.87 -12.07
N ALA A 181 -30.34 -7.87 -13.18
CA ALA A 181 -30.82 -8.47 -14.43
C ALA A 181 -30.94 -10.00 -14.38
N SER A 182 -30.33 -10.65 -13.38
CA SER A 182 -30.40 -12.10 -13.16
C SER A 182 -31.51 -12.56 -12.22
N LEU A 183 -32.28 -11.63 -11.63
CA LEU A 183 -33.41 -11.87 -10.75
C LEU A 183 -34.74 -11.78 -11.51
#